data_AF-A0A178AL90-F1
#
_entry.id   AF-A0A178AL90-F1
#
_cell.length_a   1.000
_cell.length_b   1.000
_cell.length_c   1.000
_cell.angle_alpha   90.00
_cell.angle_beta   90.00
_cell.angle_gamma   90.00
#
_symmetry.space_group_name_H-M   'P 1'
#
loop_
_entity.id
_entity.type
_entity.pdbx_description
1 polymer ?
#
loop_
_entity_poly.entity_id
_entity_poly.type
_entity_poly.pdbx_seq_one_letter_code
_entity_poly.pdbx_strand_id
1 'polypeptide(L)'
;MSTLTRSSPMHPHDLLEHLVKNVLVERCNAALVDSVREFYAEQLSDPDQAILECKGLLCDWVLELSSVGKLRNYDELKKRAISDFPRQGAIYIIALVVNGQPWYYVGQTENAWKRIVDGHDRPSYRSTYKRSFLYWLWSQASEYTFCFAVSDKRLRRGPIANILEHWVSLMFLALQPREMATNFPPKEFAKISPDALEYGAGVREPLAETFTLAEYPMRGSPYQQSPQLMKRLFYQYKENLPAPDRAAPFVRGDLFDGHFTVHGRQSRFHLGRLQFEIPSSFVDALVKDTIWVRCDLVRSGDEHPHPILAPDFVSHLIWQDPARRLGIQFGGLRKLDQQAVSMWIRKSGDHTLWIPRCNYLVDWLEGLNPNGVRPRRWFPGSEGSRGAGTYTRHPIDFFMDGDTDLFDAWDIPVSRLDYKTWYLERP
;
A
#
# COMPACT_ATOMS: atom_id res chain seq x y z
N MET A 1 45.66 -1.25 15.54
CA MET A 1 44.76 -2.26 14.92
C MET A 1 44.42 -3.28 15.99
N SER A 2 43.30 -3.10 16.68
CA SER A 2 42.82 -4.00 17.72
C SER A 2 42.04 -5.13 17.06
N THR A 3 42.56 -6.35 17.14
CA THR A 3 41.83 -7.58 16.80
C THR A 3 40.77 -7.83 17.88
N LEU A 4 39.66 -7.09 17.78
CA LEU A 4 38.43 -7.42 18.47
C LEU A 4 38.01 -8.81 17.98
N THR A 5 38.06 -9.77 18.89
CA THR A 5 37.41 -11.07 18.76
C THR A 5 35.94 -10.83 18.41
N ARG A 6 35.61 -10.92 17.13
CA ARG A 6 34.22 -10.86 16.65
C ARG A 6 33.50 -12.04 17.30
N SER A 7 32.75 -11.78 18.36
CA SER A 7 31.77 -12.72 18.86
C SER A 7 30.89 -13.08 17.67
N SER A 8 30.82 -14.36 17.31
CA SER A 8 30.01 -14.80 16.19
C SER A 8 28.59 -14.27 16.37
N PRO A 9 27.99 -13.61 15.36
CA PRO A 9 26.59 -13.28 15.41
C PRO A 9 25.76 -14.56 15.64
N MET A 10 24.59 -14.40 16.24
CA MET A 10 23.59 -15.46 16.41
C MET A 10 23.45 -16.26 15.11
N HIS A 11 23.48 -17.59 15.21
CA HIS A 11 23.35 -18.43 14.02
C HIS A 11 21.98 -18.18 13.35
N PRO A 12 21.88 -18.11 12.01
CA PRO A 12 20.62 -17.84 11.32
C PRO A 12 19.45 -18.72 11.75
N HIS A 13 19.70 -20.01 12.02
CA HIS A 13 18.65 -20.92 12.47
C HIS A 13 18.14 -20.57 13.87
N ASP A 14 19.01 -20.20 14.81
CA ASP A 14 18.61 -19.79 16.15
C ASP A 14 17.76 -18.51 16.07
N LEU A 15 18.11 -17.61 15.15
CA LEU A 15 17.36 -16.38 14.89
C LEU A 15 15.96 -16.67 14.35
N LEU A 16 15.82 -17.62 13.42
CA LEU A 16 14.51 -18.07 12.93
C LEU A 16 13.67 -18.71 14.05
N GLU A 17 14.29 -19.55 14.87
CA GLU A 17 13.61 -20.18 15.99
C GLU A 17 13.12 -19.15 17.00
N HIS A 18 13.96 -18.15 17.31
CA HIS A 18 13.55 -17.03 18.14
C HIS A 18 12.39 -16.24 17.54
N LEU A 19 12.47 -15.92 16.24
CA LEU A 19 11.45 -15.19 15.50
C LEU A 19 10.10 -15.91 15.56
N VAL A 20 10.05 -17.20 15.24
CA VAL A 20 8.79 -17.95 15.19
C VAL A 20 8.25 -18.24 16.59
N LYS A 21 9.09 -18.69 17.53
CA LYS A 21 8.63 -19.15 18.85
C LYS A 21 8.38 -18.02 19.85
N ASN A 22 8.98 -16.84 19.64
CA ASN A 22 8.86 -15.73 20.60
C ASN A 22 8.27 -14.49 19.94
N VAL A 23 8.95 -13.95 18.93
CA VAL A 23 8.57 -12.66 18.34
C VAL A 23 7.19 -12.73 17.68
N LEU A 24 6.92 -13.76 16.87
CA LEU A 24 5.62 -13.94 16.22
C LEU A 24 4.51 -14.07 17.25
N VAL A 25 4.71 -14.86 18.29
CA VAL A 25 3.75 -15.05 19.39
C VAL A 25 3.45 -13.73 20.08
N GLU A 26 4.49 -12.98 20.45
CA GLU A 26 4.35 -11.65 21.06
C GLU A 26 3.56 -10.70 20.16
N ARG A 27 3.89 -10.66 18.86
CA ARG A 27 3.24 -9.78 17.88
C ARG A 27 1.78 -10.14 17.64
N CYS A 28 1.44 -11.43 17.62
CA CYS A 28 0.05 -11.88 17.50
C CYS A 28 -0.75 -11.56 18.77
N ASN A 29 -0.15 -11.71 19.96
CA ASN A 29 -0.81 -11.37 21.23
C ASN A 29 -0.99 -9.87 21.43
N ALA A 30 -0.09 -9.04 20.87
CA ALA A 30 -0.17 -7.59 20.94
C ALA A 30 -1.06 -6.97 19.83
N ALA A 31 -1.55 -7.77 18.89
CA ALA A 31 -2.40 -7.27 17.81
C ALA A 31 -3.77 -6.84 18.36
N LEU A 32 -4.31 -5.73 17.82
CA LEU A 32 -5.61 -5.19 18.25
C LEU A 32 -6.81 -5.90 17.59
N VAL A 33 -6.56 -6.80 16.65
CA VAL A 33 -7.58 -7.49 15.87
C VAL A 33 -7.26 -8.99 15.78
N ASP A 34 -8.31 -9.82 15.87
CA ASP A 34 -8.18 -11.28 15.84
C ASP A 34 -7.70 -11.79 14.47
N SER A 35 -7.95 -11.03 13.40
CA SER A 35 -7.56 -11.38 12.02
C SER A 35 -6.05 -11.64 11.85
N VAL A 36 -5.22 -11.01 12.68
CA VAL A 36 -3.77 -11.26 12.70
C VAL A 36 -3.48 -12.65 13.27
N ARG A 37 -4.12 -13.00 14.38
CA ARG A 37 -3.94 -14.31 15.03
C ARG A 37 -4.49 -15.43 14.15
N GLU A 38 -5.63 -15.20 13.51
CA GLU A 38 -6.21 -16.12 12.52
C GLU A 38 -5.27 -16.34 11.34
N PHE A 39 -4.66 -15.28 10.82
CA PHE A 39 -3.70 -15.37 9.72
C PHE A 39 -2.51 -16.27 10.05
N TYR A 40 -1.99 -16.20 11.29
CA TYR A 40 -0.84 -17.01 11.75
C TYR A 40 -1.24 -18.28 12.51
N ALA A 41 -2.52 -18.69 12.50
CA ALA A 41 -3.04 -19.73 13.38
C ALA A 41 -2.27 -21.06 13.25
N GLU A 42 -1.98 -21.48 12.02
CA GLU A 42 -1.22 -22.71 11.75
C GLU A 42 0.20 -22.63 12.32
N GLN A 43 0.90 -21.52 12.08
CA GLN A 43 2.29 -21.32 12.53
C GLN A 43 2.39 -21.17 14.05
N LEU A 44 1.34 -20.67 14.71
CA LEU A 44 1.26 -20.64 16.17
C LEU A 44 0.96 -22.03 16.76
N SER A 45 0.21 -22.87 16.04
CA SER A 45 -0.12 -24.23 16.49
C SER A 45 1.02 -25.23 16.28
N ASP A 46 1.79 -25.07 15.20
CA ASP A 46 2.96 -25.91 14.88
C ASP A 46 4.15 -25.04 14.43
N PRO A 47 4.85 -24.40 15.39
CA PRO A 47 5.97 -23.54 15.07
C PRO A 47 7.16 -24.29 14.46
N ASP A 48 7.35 -25.57 14.80
CA ASP A 48 8.47 -26.36 14.30
C ASP A 48 8.30 -26.69 12.82
N GLN A 49 7.06 -26.98 12.37
CA GLN A 49 6.77 -27.14 10.95
C GLN A 49 7.00 -25.84 10.16
N ALA A 50 6.60 -24.70 10.71
CA ALA A 50 6.85 -23.39 10.08
C ALA A 50 8.36 -23.10 9.95
N ILE A 51 9.15 -23.43 10.98
CA ILE A 51 10.61 -23.33 10.96
C ILE A 51 11.21 -24.24 9.89
N LEU A 52 10.75 -25.50 9.81
CA LEU A 52 11.23 -26.47 8.83
C LEU A 52 10.95 -26.00 7.40
N GLU A 53 9.75 -25.49 7.15
CA GLU A 53 9.36 -24.96 5.84
C GLU A 53 10.21 -23.74 5.44
N CYS A 54 10.42 -22.80 6.37
CA CYS A 54 11.28 -21.64 6.12
C CYS A 54 12.72 -22.06 5.81
N LYS A 55 13.28 -23.00 6.59
CA LYS A 55 14.63 -23.55 6.35
C LYS A 55 14.72 -24.21 4.96
N GLY A 56 13.70 -24.98 4.56
CA GLY A 56 13.65 -25.67 3.26
C GLY A 56 13.47 -24.76 2.03
N LEU A 57 13.15 -23.47 2.23
CA LEU A 57 12.99 -22.50 1.15
C LEU A 57 14.20 -21.56 0.99
N LEU A 58 15.00 -21.38 2.04
CA LEU A 58 16.15 -20.47 2.02
C LEU A 58 17.27 -21.02 1.12
N CYS A 59 17.86 -20.16 0.28
CA CYS A 59 19.01 -20.55 -0.53
C CYS A 59 20.26 -20.79 0.33
N ASP A 60 20.99 -21.87 0.06
CA ASP A 60 22.19 -22.28 0.81
C ASP A 60 23.25 -21.19 0.94
N TRP A 61 23.44 -20.38 -0.10
CA TRP A 61 24.45 -19.32 -0.12
C TRP A 61 24.24 -18.28 1.00
N VAL A 62 22.99 -18.08 1.44
CA VAL A 62 22.67 -17.16 2.53
C VAL A 62 23.26 -17.68 3.83
N LEU A 63 23.09 -18.97 4.11
CA LEU A 63 23.65 -19.63 5.30
C LEU A 63 25.18 -19.70 5.21
N GLU A 64 25.72 -20.06 4.05
CA GLU A 64 27.16 -20.09 3.79
C GLU A 64 27.81 -18.74 4.12
N LEU A 65 27.33 -17.64 3.51
CA LEU A 65 27.91 -16.31 3.72
C LEU A 65 27.66 -15.78 5.13
N SER A 66 26.54 -16.15 5.78
CA SER A 66 26.30 -15.80 7.17
C SER A 66 27.31 -16.46 8.10
N SER A 67 27.60 -17.75 7.90
CA SER A 67 28.51 -18.52 8.75
C SER A 67 29.94 -17.96 8.78
N VAL A 68 30.37 -17.35 7.68
CA VAL A 68 31.70 -16.74 7.55
C VAL A 68 31.70 -15.22 7.73
N GLY A 69 30.58 -14.63 8.16
CA GLY A 69 30.46 -13.18 8.41
C GLY A 69 30.58 -12.31 7.16
N LYS A 70 30.24 -12.84 5.98
CA LYS A 70 30.32 -12.16 4.68
C LYS A 70 28.96 -11.84 4.06
N LEU A 71 27.86 -12.16 4.73
CA LEU A 71 26.51 -11.99 4.18
C LEU A 71 26.21 -10.57 3.68
N ARG A 72 26.78 -9.56 4.36
CA ARG A 72 26.62 -8.14 4.04
C ARG A 72 27.87 -7.54 3.38
N ASN A 73 28.72 -8.38 2.78
CA ASN A 73 29.80 -7.92 1.93
C ASN A 73 29.25 -7.67 0.52
N TYR A 74 29.31 -6.41 0.06
CA TYR A 74 28.73 -6.02 -1.22
C TYR A 74 29.35 -6.75 -2.41
N ASP A 75 30.67 -6.97 -2.41
CA ASP A 75 31.35 -7.68 -3.50
C ASP A 75 30.94 -9.15 -3.57
N GLU A 76 30.73 -9.81 -2.43
CA GLU A 76 30.19 -11.17 -2.40
C GLU A 76 28.74 -11.21 -2.90
N LEU A 77 27.93 -10.20 -2.58
CA LEU A 77 26.57 -10.08 -3.10
C LEU A 77 26.55 -9.82 -4.61
N LYS A 78 27.47 -9.03 -5.16
CA LYS A 78 27.60 -8.84 -6.62
C LYS A 78 27.84 -10.15 -7.36
N LYS A 79 28.60 -11.08 -6.77
CA LYS A 79 28.82 -12.42 -7.35
C LYS A 79 27.55 -13.29 -7.35
N ARG A 80 26.58 -12.97 -6.49
CA ARG A 80 25.26 -13.63 -6.39
C ARG A 80 24.17 -12.81 -7.07
N ALA A 81 24.55 -11.76 -7.79
CA ALA A 81 23.60 -10.90 -8.48
C ALA A 81 22.79 -11.72 -9.48
N ILE A 82 21.49 -11.47 -9.50
CA ILE A 82 20.58 -12.07 -10.47
C ILE A 82 20.38 -11.12 -11.64
N SER A 83 20.34 -11.68 -12.85
CA SER A 83 19.95 -10.98 -14.08
C SER A 83 18.62 -11.49 -14.65
N ASP A 84 18.24 -12.73 -14.28
CA ASP A 84 17.01 -13.37 -14.74
C ASP A 84 15.99 -13.44 -13.60
N PHE A 85 14.83 -12.83 -13.82
CA PHE A 85 13.77 -12.74 -12.82
C PHE A 85 12.65 -13.73 -13.14
N PRO A 86 12.45 -14.79 -12.34
CA PRO A 86 11.44 -15.79 -12.61
C PRO A 86 10.02 -15.26 -12.30
N ARG A 87 9.02 -15.83 -12.98
CA ARG A 87 7.59 -15.51 -12.75
C ARG A 87 7.02 -16.35 -11.60
N GLN A 88 7.68 -16.28 -10.45
CA GLN A 88 7.30 -17.02 -9.24
C GLN A 88 7.60 -16.21 -7.98
N GLY A 89 7.24 -16.76 -6.83
CA GLY A 89 7.45 -16.11 -5.54
C GLY A 89 8.93 -16.00 -5.18
N ALA A 90 9.31 -14.88 -4.58
CA ALA A 90 10.68 -14.65 -4.14
C ALA A 90 10.75 -13.76 -2.90
N ILE A 91 11.77 -14.01 -2.08
CA ILE A 91 12.31 -13.04 -1.10
C ILE A 91 13.58 -12.46 -1.72
N TYR A 92 13.53 -11.19 -2.06
CA TYR A 92 14.61 -10.49 -2.74
C TYR A 92 15.29 -9.49 -1.82
N ILE A 93 16.59 -9.33 -2.04
CA ILE A 93 17.43 -8.33 -1.38
C ILE A 93 17.84 -7.31 -2.42
N ILE A 94 17.75 -6.04 -2.06
CA ILE A 94 18.30 -4.93 -2.82
C ILE A 94 19.42 -4.32 -1.99
N ALA A 95 20.63 -4.32 -2.53
CA ALA A 95 21.78 -3.63 -1.96
C ALA A 95 22.06 -2.37 -2.79
N LEU A 96 21.86 -1.19 -2.20
CA LEU A 96 22.03 0.13 -2.83
C LEU A 96 23.28 0.81 -2.28
N VAL A 97 24.27 1.09 -3.12
CA VAL A 97 25.48 1.80 -2.67
C VAL A 97 25.24 3.29 -2.70
N VAL A 98 25.18 3.93 -1.53
CA VAL A 98 25.00 5.38 -1.39
C VAL A 98 26.14 5.94 -0.55
N ASN A 99 26.87 6.92 -1.08
CA ASN A 99 28.08 7.48 -0.45
C ASN A 99 29.11 6.40 -0.07
N GLY A 100 29.27 5.38 -0.92
CA GLY A 100 30.19 4.26 -0.69
C GLY A 100 29.73 3.23 0.36
N GLN A 101 28.53 3.38 0.94
CA GLN A 101 27.98 2.45 1.92
C GLN A 101 26.81 1.64 1.34
N PRO A 102 26.76 0.31 1.53
CA PRO A 102 25.66 -0.50 1.05
C PRO A 102 24.45 -0.43 1.99
N TRP A 103 23.33 0.03 1.46
CA TRP A 103 22.02 0.06 2.10
C TRP A 103 21.22 -1.16 1.71
N TYR A 104 20.60 -1.82 2.69
CA TYR A 104 19.90 -3.07 2.48
C TYR A 104 18.39 -2.89 2.59
N TYR A 105 17.69 -3.42 1.60
CA TYR A 105 16.24 -3.61 1.60
C TYR A 105 15.94 -5.07 1.32
N VAL A 106 14.97 -5.62 2.05
CA VAL A 106 14.44 -6.95 1.81
C VAL A 106 12.96 -6.78 1.51
N GLY A 107 12.49 -7.50 0.50
CA GLY A 107 11.10 -7.49 0.07
C GLY A 107 10.64 -8.88 -0.33
N GLN A 108 9.33 -9.11 -0.25
CA GLN A 108 8.69 -10.30 -0.82
C GLN A 108 7.84 -9.98 -2.06
N THR A 109 7.57 -11.02 -2.85
CA THR A 109 6.65 -10.97 -3.98
C THR A 109 6.21 -12.37 -4.39
N GLU A 110 5.02 -12.48 -4.99
CA GLU A 110 4.55 -13.71 -5.65
C GLU A 110 5.02 -13.81 -7.11
N ASN A 111 5.58 -12.74 -7.66
CA ASN A 111 6.04 -12.67 -9.04
C ASN A 111 7.26 -11.74 -9.13
N ALA A 112 8.45 -12.34 -9.05
CA ALA A 112 9.71 -11.61 -9.04
C ALA A 112 9.92 -10.76 -10.29
N TRP A 113 9.59 -11.31 -11.47
CA TRP A 113 9.63 -10.55 -12.73
C TRP A 113 8.78 -9.27 -12.66
N LYS A 114 7.49 -9.39 -12.29
CA LYS A 114 6.60 -8.23 -12.22
C LYS A 114 7.06 -7.22 -11.18
N ARG A 115 7.52 -7.66 -10.01
CA ARG A 115 7.91 -6.74 -8.94
C ARG A 115 9.21 -6.01 -9.25
N ILE A 116 10.19 -6.71 -9.81
CA ILE A 116 11.53 -6.16 -10.01
C ILE A 116 11.61 -5.44 -11.35
N VAL A 117 11.26 -6.09 -12.46
CA VAL A 117 11.39 -5.51 -13.80
C VAL A 117 10.32 -4.43 -14.05
N ASP A 118 9.05 -4.78 -13.88
CA ASP A 118 7.95 -3.82 -14.15
C ASP A 118 7.77 -2.79 -13.01
N GLY A 119 8.27 -3.11 -11.81
CA GLY A 119 8.20 -2.26 -10.62
C GLY A 119 9.51 -1.52 -10.37
N HIS A 120 10.41 -2.14 -9.61
CA HIS A 120 11.64 -1.48 -9.11
C HIS A 120 12.49 -0.86 -10.22
N ASP A 121 12.68 -1.53 -11.36
CA ASP A 121 13.52 -1.05 -12.47
C ASP A 121 12.83 -0.02 -13.36
N ARG A 122 11.50 0.13 -13.28
CA ARG A 122 10.76 1.10 -14.09
C ARG A 122 10.82 2.52 -13.50
N PRO A 123 11.37 3.52 -14.23
CA PRO A 123 11.47 4.89 -13.72
C PRO A 123 10.13 5.52 -13.34
N SER A 124 9.07 5.27 -14.13
CA SER A 124 7.74 5.81 -13.85
C SER A 124 7.15 5.24 -12.56
N TYR A 125 7.36 3.94 -12.29
CA TYR A 125 6.95 3.32 -11.04
C TYR A 125 7.68 3.97 -9.86
N ARG A 126 9.02 4.05 -9.90
CA ARG A 126 9.79 4.76 -8.86
C ARG A 126 9.33 6.20 -8.67
N SER A 127 8.93 6.87 -9.75
CA SER A 127 8.44 8.26 -9.70
C SER A 127 7.14 8.41 -8.90
N THR A 128 6.25 7.42 -8.98
CA THR A 128 4.99 7.36 -8.21
C THR A 128 5.27 7.16 -6.73
N TYR A 129 6.30 6.39 -6.39
CA TYR A 129 6.66 6.05 -5.01
C TYR A 129 7.82 6.89 -4.46
N LYS A 130 8.08 8.10 -4.98
CA LYS A 130 9.13 9.02 -4.49
C LYS A 130 9.06 9.34 -2.98
N ARG A 131 7.89 9.16 -2.36
CA ARG A 131 7.68 9.29 -0.91
C ARG A 131 8.09 8.05 -0.09
N SER A 132 8.65 7.03 -0.72
CA SER A 132 9.27 5.87 -0.07
C SER A 132 10.77 6.09 0.09
N PHE A 133 11.32 5.75 1.25
CA PHE A 133 12.75 5.89 1.53
C PHE A 133 13.61 5.08 0.57
N LEU A 134 13.17 3.86 0.23
CA LEU A 134 13.85 2.99 -0.73
C LEU A 134 14.07 3.68 -2.08
N TYR A 135 13.02 4.24 -2.68
CA TYR A 135 13.12 4.86 -4.01
C TYR A 135 13.82 6.21 -3.97
N TRP A 136 13.79 6.91 -2.83
CA TRP A 136 14.65 8.07 -2.63
C TRP A 136 16.12 7.67 -2.57
N LEU A 137 16.49 6.65 -1.77
CA LEU A 137 17.85 6.10 -1.74
C LEU A 137 18.28 5.64 -3.13
N TRP A 138 17.39 5.00 -3.89
CA TRP A 138 17.65 4.58 -5.26
C TRP A 138 18.15 5.72 -6.14
N SER A 139 17.53 6.91 -6.04
CA SER A 139 17.94 8.09 -6.81
C SER A 139 19.32 8.63 -6.43
N GLN A 140 19.83 8.25 -5.24
CA GLN A 140 21.12 8.66 -4.71
C GLN A 140 22.19 7.57 -4.88
N ALA A 141 21.79 6.37 -5.30
CA ALA A 141 22.68 5.21 -5.35
C ALA A 141 23.61 5.31 -6.58
N SER A 142 24.90 5.09 -6.37
CA SER A 142 25.88 4.98 -7.45
C SER A 142 25.82 3.60 -8.12
N GLU A 143 25.48 2.57 -7.34
CA GLU A 143 25.36 1.20 -7.79
C GLU A 143 24.24 0.49 -7.04
N TYR A 144 23.68 -0.56 -7.65
CA TYR A 144 22.70 -1.42 -7.00
C TYR A 144 22.82 -2.87 -7.47
N THR A 145 22.44 -3.79 -6.59
CA THR A 145 22.44 -5.23 -6.87
C THR A 145 21.17 -5.88 -6.33
N PHE A 146 20.63 -6.82 -7.08
CA PHE A 146 19.56 -7.72 -6.65
C PHE A 146 20.10 -9.11 -6.34
N CYS A 147 19.62 -9.72 -5.26
CA CYS A 147 19.85 -11.13 -4.93
C CYS A 147 18.53 -11.79 -4.54
N PHE A 148 18.38 -13.10 -4.77
CA PHE A 148 17.30 -13.87 -4.17
C PHE A 148 17.83 -14.65 -2.95
N ALA A 149 17.25 -14.39 -1.79
CA ALA A 149 17.39 -15.27 -0.62
C ALA A 149 16.45 -16.48 -0.71
N VAL A 150 15.32 -16.32 -1.41
CA VAL A 150 14.36 -17.39 -1.71
C VAL A 150 13.83 -17.15 -3.12
N SER A 151 13.71 -18.21 -3.91
CA SER A 151 12.95 -18.19 -5.17
C SER A 151 12.31 -19.55 -5.39
N ASP A 152 11.00 -19.65 -5.23
CA ASP A 152 10.30 -20.93 -5.29
C ASP A 152 8.88 -20.75 -5.85
N LYS A 153 8.43 -21.72 -6.65
CA LYS A 153 7.05 -21.78 -7.17
C LYS A 153 6.03 -22.02 -6.08
N ARG A 154 6.40 -22.52 -4.91
CA ARG A 154 5.56 -22.74 -3.74
C ARG A 154 5.38 -21.47 -2.91
N LEU A 155 6.31 -20.51 -3.00
CA LEU A 155 6.23 -19.28 -2.24
C LEU A 155 5.06 -18.42 -2.74
N ARG A 156 4.09 -18.20 -1.86
CA ARG A 156 2.89 -17.38 -2.07
C ARG A 156 2.77 -16.38 -0.94
N ARG A 157 2.00 -15.32 -1.16
CA ARG A 157 1.70 -14.35 -0.12
C ARG A 157 0.97 -15.06 1.01
N GLY A 158 1.49 -14.91 2.22
CA GLY A 158 0.98 -15.64 3.38
C GLY A 158 1.96 -15.62 4.55
N PRO A 159 1.62 -16.34 5.63
CA PRO A 159 2.40 -16.37 6.86
C PRO A 159 3.88 -16.74 6.66
N ILE A 160 4.14 -17.79 5.88
CA ILE A 160 5.49 -18.28 5.62
C ILE A 160 6.32 -17.23 4.86
N ALA A 161 5.73 -16.53 3.89
CA ALA A 161 6.44 -15.48 3.17
C ALA A 161 6.75 -14.27 4.06
N ASN A 162 5.83 -13.88 4.96
CA ASN A 162 6.08 -12.84 5.97
C ASN A 162 7.19 -13.24 6.95
N ILE A 163 7.20 -14.49 7.43
CA ILE A 163 8.24 -15.00 8.34
C ILE A 163 9.60 -15.03 7.62
N LEU A 164 9.66 -15.54 6.39
CA LEU A 164 10.88 -15.58 5.59
C LEU A 164 11.43 -14.17 5.32
N GLU A 165 10.57 -13.24 4.91
CA GLU A 165 10.96 -11.85 4.69
C GLU A 165 11.50 -11.22 5.98
N HIS A 166 10.84 -11.44 7.12
CA HIS A 166 11.31 -10.93 8.40
C HIS A 166 12.66 -11.55 8.78
N TRP A 167 12.81 -12.86 8.66
CA TRP A 167 14.05 -13.56 8.97
C TRP A 167 15.22 -13.06 8.11
N VAL A 168 15.02 -12.94 6.80
CA VAL A 168 16.02 -12.38 5.88
C VAL A 168 16.31 -10.92 6.19
N SER A 169 15.30 -10.13 6.56
CA SER A 169 15.48 -8.74 6.98
C SER A 169 16.36 -8.62 8.22
N LEU A 170 16.21 -9.51 9.20
CA LEU A 170 17.06 -9.55 10.39
C LEU A 170 18.49 -10.00 10.05
N MET A 171 18.67 -11.00 9.17
CA MET A 171 20.02 -11.43 8.75
C MET A 171 20.80 -10.32 8.02
N PHE A 172 20.11 -9.55 7.17
CA PHE A 172 20.70 -8.44 6.42
C PHE A 172 20.73 -7.11 7.18
N LEU A 173 20.23 -7.07 8.42
CA LEU A 173 20.03 -5.84 9.21
C LEU A 173 19.26 -4.75 8.42
N ALA A 174 18.25 -5.17 7.67
CA ALA A 174 17.51 -4.29 6.76
C ALA A 174 16.46 -3.43 7.48
N LEU A 175 16.16 -3.70 8.75
CA LEU A 175 15.16 -2.97 9.55
C LEU A 175 15.76 -1.75 10.27
N GLN A 176 14.92 -0.91 10.87
CA GLN A 176 15.37 0.20 11.71
C GLN A 176 15.99 -0.32 13.02
N PRO A 177 16.97 0.40 13.63
CA PRO A 177 17.60 -0.02 14.88
C PRO A 177 16.61 -0.38 16.00
N ARG A 178 15.52 0.39 16.13
CA ARG A 178 14.45 0.09 17.10
C ARG A 178 13.75 -1.23 16.79
N GLU A 179 13.41 -1.48 15.53
CA GLU A 179 12.79 -2.73 15.09
C GLU A 179 13.76 -3.90 15.26
N MET A 180 15.05 -3.70 15.00
CA MET A 180 16.07 -4.70 15.27
C MET A 180 16.15 -5.05 16.77
N ALA A 181 16.13 -4.04 17.64
CA ALA A 181 16.16 -4.24 19.09
C ALA A 181 14.97 -5.04 19.62
N THR A 182 13.79 -4.89 19.00
CA THR A 182 12.58 -5.62 19.40
C THR A 182 12.45 -7.02 18.80
N ASN A 183 13.30 -7.38 17.84
CA ASN A 183 13.21 -8.65 17.11
C ASN A 183 14.44 -9.56 17.34
N PHE A 184 15.45 -9.08 18.08
CA PHE A 184 16.59 -9.86 18.54
C PHE A 184 16.52 -10.09 20.05
N PRO A 185 17.03 -11.22 20.57
CA PRO A 185 17.31 -11.34 21.99
C PRO A 185 18.24 -10.21 22.44
N PRO A 186 18.01 -9.54 23.59
CA PRO A 186 18.79 -8.37 23.99
C PRO A 186 20.31 -8.59 24.01
N LYS A 187 20.75 -9.79 24.42
CA LYS A 187 22.17 -10.18 24.44
C LYS A 187 22.77 -10.31 23.04
N GLU A 188 21.99 -10.75 22.06
CA GLU A 188 22.44 -10.90 20.67
C GLU A 188 22.43 -9.54 19.96
N PHE A 189 21.40 -8.73 20.20
CA PHE A 189 21.33 -7.35 19.69
C PHE A 189 22.54 -6.53 20.13
N ALA A 190 22.96 -6.64 21.40
CA ALA A 190 24.12 -5.92 21.93
C ALA A 190 25.46 -6.28 21.25
N LYS A 191 25.55 -7.39 20.51
CA LYS A 191 26.74 -7.78 19.74
C LYS A 191 26.81 -7.10 18.38
N ILE A 192 25.71 -6.53 17.90
CA ILE A 192 25.65 -5.85 16.61
C ILE A 192 26.24 -4.45 16.77
N SER A 193 27.23 -4.10 15.93
CA SER A 193 27.81 -2.75 16.00
C SER A 193 26.76 -1.69 15.66
N PRO A 194 26.77 -0.52 16.33
CA PRO A 194 25.86 0.58 16.01
C PRO A 194 25.87 0.93 14.52
N ASP A 195 27.05 1.09 13.93
CA ASP A 195 27.25 1.38 12.50
C ASP A 195 26.54 0.38 11.58
N ALA A 196 26.49 -0.90 11.97
CA ALA A 196 25.87 -1.93 11.15
C ALA A 196 24.34 -1.81 11.07
N LEU A 197 23.70 -1.20 12.07
CA LEU A 197 22.24 -1.01 12.15
C LEU A 197 21.75 0.21 11.35
N GLU A 198 22.67 1.00 10.81
CA GLU A 198 22.35 2.30 10.22
C GLU A 198 21.81 2.19 8.80
N TYR A 199 22.25 1.16 8.08
CA TYR A 199 22.07 0.98 6.65
C TYR A 199 20.83 0.17 6.24
N GLY A 200 19.91 -0.07 7.18
CA GLY A 200 18.60 -0.63 6.89
C GLY A 200 17.68 0.39 6.23
N ALA A 201 17.20 0.07 5.02
CA ALA A 201 16.22 0.85 4.28
C ALA A 201 14.76 0.50 4.66
N GLY A 202 14.56 -0.43 5.59
CA GLY A 202 13.27 -0.93 6.05
C GLY A 202 12.29 0.21 6.34
N VAL A 203 11.20 0.20 5.57
CA VAL A 203 10.11 1.18 5.66
C VAL A 203 9.04 0.68 6.63
N ARG A 204 9.03 -0.63 6.92
CA ARG A 204 8.00 -1.32 7.72
C ARG A 204 8.50 -2.69 8.18
N GLU A 205 8.02 -3.13 9.35
CA GLU A 205 8.22 -4.48 9.88
C GLU A 205 7.54 -5.55 8.99
N PRO A 206 8.29 -6.55 8.46
CA PRO A 206 7.79 -7.54 7.49
C PRO A 206 6.68 -8.48 8.00
N LEU A 207 6.69 -8.85 9.28
CA LEU A 207 5.63 -9.68 9.88
C LEU A 207 4.26 -9.01 9.81
N ALA A 208 4.26 -7.69 9.67
CA ALA A 208 3.06 -6.90 9.56
C ALA A 208 2.66 -6.68 8.10
N GLU A 209 3.45 -7.08 7.08
CA GLU A 209 3.07 -6.93 5.69
C GLU A 209 1.72 -7.64 5.45
N THR A 210 0.84 -7.02 4.66
CA THR A 210 -0.60 -7.32 4.49
C THR A 210 -1.59 -6.69 5.46
N PHE A 211 -1.18 -6.20 6.63
CA PHE A 211 -2.09 -5.57 7.60
C PHE A 211 -2.11 -4.03 7.49
N THR A 212 -3.17 -3.35 7.90
CA THR A 212 -3.23 -1.88 7.96
C THR A 212 -2.47 -1.31 9.16
N LEU A 213 -2.19 0.00 9.17
CA LEU A 213 -1.57 0.67 10.32
C LEU A 213 -2.43 0.58 11.58
N ALA A 214 -3.75 0.51 11.43
CA ALA A 214 -4.69 0.37 12.54
C ALA A 214 -4.55 -0.99 13.25
N GLU A 215 -4.25 -2.04 12.49
CA GLU A 215 -4.07 -3.41 13.01
C GLU A 215 -2.72 -3.59 13.73
N TYR A 216 -1.74 -2.72 13.45
CA TYR A 216 -0.42 -2.70 14.06
C TYR A 216 0.05 -1.25 14.31
N PRO A 217 -0.37 -0.60 15.41
CA PRO A 217 -0.09 0.81 15.67
C PRO A 217 1.36 1.10 16.09
N MET A 218 2.14 0.08 16.47
CA MET A 218 3.56 0.23 16.85
C MET A 218 4.50 0.54 15.65
N ARG A 219 3.94 0.88 14.49
CA ARG A 219 4.65 0.99 13.22
C ARG A 219 5.39 2.31 13.03
N GLY A 220 6.60 2.19 12.50
CA GLY A 220 7.37 3.28 11.92
C GLY A 220 8.08 4.13 12.97
N SER A 221 9.41 4.11 12.96
CA SER A 221 10.15 5.16 13.66
C SER A 221 10.20 6.40 12.78
N PRO A 222 9.80 7.58 13.27
CA PRO A 222 9.90 8.79 12.47
C PRO A 222 11.37 9.06 12.14
N TYR A 223 11.68 9.14 10.83
CA TYR A 223 13.06 9.41 10.37
C TYR A 223 13.60 10.76 10.82
N GLN A 224 12.73 11.68 11.26
CA GLN A 224 13.08 12.99 11.80
C GLN A 224 14.14 12.93 12.91
N GLN A 225 14.03 11.94 13.80
CA GLN A 225 14.93 11.79 14.96
C GLN A 225 16.01 10.73 14.73
N SER A 226 16.16 10.24 13.49
CA SER A 226 17.16 9.22 13.21
C SER A 226 18.56 9.80 13.44
N PRO A 227 19.49 9.05 14.08
CA PRO A 227 20.90 9.47 14.15
C PRO A 227 21.53 9.56 12.76
N GLN A 228 20.93 8.89 11.76
CA GLN A 228 21.39 8.85 10.38
C GLN A 228 21.02 10.07 9.56
N LEU A 229 22.04 10.74 9.02
CA LEU A 229 21.88 11.92 8.17
C LEU A 229 20.97 11.63 6.98
N MET A 230 21.17 10.51 6.27
CA MET A 230 20.36 10.16 5.09
C MET A 230 18.87 10.00 5.41
N LYS A 231 18.54 9.42 6.58
CA LYS A 231 17.14 9.27 7.02
C LYS A 231 16.54 10.65 7.34
N ARG A 232 17.29 11.53 8.02
CA ARG A 232 16.85 12.91 8.27
C ARG A 232 16.67 13.73 6.99
N LEU A 233 17.59 13.60 6.05
CA LEU A 233 17.51 14.24 4.73
C LEU A 233 16.28 13.76 3.94
N PHE A 234 16.00 12.46 3.96
CA PHE A 234 14.77 11.92 3.37
C PHE A 234 13.52 12.49 4.04
N TYR A 235 13.50 12.60 5.37
CA TYR A 235 12.36 13.21 6.08
C TYR A 235 12.11 14.63 5.58
N GLN A 236 13.15 15.47 5.53
CA GLN A 236 13.05 16.84 5.01
C GLN A 236 12.61 16.86 3.54
N TYR A 237 13.18 16.00 2.70
CA TYR A 237 12.76 15.84 1.30
C TYR A 237 11.26 15.51 1.20
N LYS A 238 10.79 14.55 2.00
CA LYS A 238 9.40 14.09 2.00
C LYS A 238 8.42 15.17 2.47
N GLU A 239 8.79 15.98 3.46
CA GLU A 239 8.01 17.13 3.94
C GLU A 239 7.92 18.22 2.87
N ASN A 240 9.01 18.46 2.13
CA ASN A 240 9.06 19.45 1.06
C ASN A 240 8.38 19.00 -0.24
N LEU A 241 8.01 17.72 -0.37
CA LEU A 241 7.24 17.26 -1.52
C LEU A 241 5.81 17.83 -1.43
N PRO A 242 5.25 18.38 -2.54
CA PRO A 242 3.85 18.73 -2.57
C PRO A 242 3.01 17.51 -2.22
N ALA A 243 1.91 17.71 -1.47
CA ALA A 243 0.96 16.64 -1.17
C ALA A 243 0.72 15.85 -2.47
N PRO A 244 0.86 14.51 -2.45
CA PRO A 244 0.84 13.74 -3.69
C PRO A 244 -0.52 13.99 -4.34
N ASP A 245 -0.50 14.56 -5.54
CA ASP A 245 -1.70 14.72 -6.34
C ASP A 245 -2.09 13.33 -6.86
N ARG A 246 -2.73 12.56 -5.97
CA ARG A 246 -3.18 11.21 -6.26
C ARG A 246 -4.30 11.23 -7.31
N ALA A 247 -4.88 12.39 -7.60
CA ALA A 247 -5.90 12.61 -8.61
C ALA A 247 -5.31 12.84 -10.00
N ALA A 248 -4.14 13.48 -10.13
CA ALA A 248 -3.52 13.81 -11.42
C ALA A 248 -3.44 12.64 -12.42
N PRO A 249 -3.04 11.41 -12.04
CA PRO A 249 -3.02 10.29 -12.97
C PRO A 249 -4.40 9.95 -13.54
N PHE A 250 -5.45 10.04 -12.71
CA PHE A 250 -6.82 9.75 -13.14
C PHE A 250 -7.42 10.90 -13.95
N VAL A 251 -7.05 12.15 -13.68
CA VAL A 251 -7.48 13.31 -14.49
C VAL A 251 -6.84 13.28 -15.88
N ARG A 252 -5.56 12.84 -15.98
CA ARG A 252 -4.84 12.68 -17.24
C ARG A 252 -5.25 11.43 -18.05
N GLY A 253 -5.86 10.45 -17.40
CA GLY A 253 -6.17 9.15 -18.01
C GLY A 253 -4.95 8.23 -18.12
N ASP A 254 -4.06 8.26 -17.12
CA ASP A 254 -2.89 7.39 -17.05
C ASP A 254 -3.32 5.90 -16.92
N LEU A 255 -2.40 4.99 -17.26
CA LEU A 255 -2.61 3.53 -17.20
C LEU A 255 -3.13 3.08 -15.83
N PHE A 256 -4.13 2.20 -15.84
CA PHE A 256 -4.77 1.69 -14.62
C PHE A 256 -3.93 0.57 -14.00
N ASP A 257 -3.42 0.78 -12.78
CA ASP A 257 -2.64 -0.20 -12.01
C ASP A 257 -3.44 -0.89 -10.89
N GLY A 258 -4.77 -0.99 -11.05
CA GLY A 258 -5.64 -1.64 -10.08
C GLY A 258 -5.88 -3.13 -10.36
N HIS A 259 -6.45 -3.82 -9.37
CA HIS A 259 -6.84 -5.22 -9.49
C HIS A 259 -8.28 -5.35 -10.01
N PHE A 260 -8.50 -6.34 -10.89
CA PHE A 260 -9.83 -6.76 -11.35
C PHE A 260 -10.24 -8.04 -10.63
N THR A 261 -11.45 -8.07 -10.09
CA THR A 261 -12.06 -9.30 -9.58
C THR A 261 -13.25 -9.69 -10.46
N VAL A 262 -13.26 -10.93 -10.93
CA VAL A 262 -14.37 -11.45 -11.74
C VAL A 262 -15.54 -11.72 -10.81
N HIS A 263 -16.70 -11.13 -11.10
CA HIS A 263 -17.94 -11.34 -10.36
C HIS A 263 -19.08 -11.61 -11.36
N GLY A 264 -19.35 -12.88 -11.60
CA GLY A 264 -20.31 -13.30 -12.63
C GLY A 264 -19.89 -12.83 -14.02
N ARG A 265 -20.75 -12.04 -14.68
CA ARG A 265 -20.48 -11.48 -16.02
C ARG A 265 -19.80 -10.11 -16.01
N GLN A 266 -19.36 -9.66 -14.84
CA GLN A 266 -18.75 -8.35 -14.66
C GLN A 266 -17.36 -8.48 -14.03
N SER A 267 -16.51 -7.52 -14.36
CA SER A 267 -15.22 -7.29 -13.71
C SER A 267 -15.38 -6.11 -12.77
N ARG A 268 -15.04 -6.33 -11.50
CA ARG A 268 -15.05 -5.31 -10.46
C ARG A 268 -13.68 -4.67 -10.33
N PHE A 269 -13.66 -3.35 -10.18
CA PHE A 269 -12.45 -2.62 -9.81
C PHE A 269 -12.79 -1.44 -8.90
N HIS A 270 -11.78 -0.96 -8.17
CA HIS A 270 -11.94 0.13 -7.20
C HIS A 270 -11.16 1.38 -7.63
N LEU A 271 -11.78 2.56 -7.48
CA LEU A 271 -11.11 3.87 -7.52
C LEU A 271 -11.44 4.63 -6.25
N GLY A 272 -10.45 4.81 -5.38
CA GLY A 272 -10.69 5.33 -4.03
C GLY A 272 -11.71 4.45 -3.30
N ARG A 273 -12.86 5.04 -2.93
CA ARG A 273 -13.97 4.34 -2.24
C ARG A 273 -15.06 3.83 -3.20
N LEU A 274 -14.96 4.11 -4.49
CA LEU A 274 -15.94 3.65 -5.48
C LEU A 274 -15.53 2.29 -6.02
N GLN A 275 -16.49 1.38 -6.08
CA GLN A 275 -16.38 0.10 -6.77
C GLN A 275 -17.20 0.17 -8.04
N PHE A 276 -16.60 -0.12 -9.19
CA PHE A 276 -17.29 -0.18 -10.47
C PHE A 276 -17.39 -1.60 -10.98
N GLU A 277 -18.39 -1.81 -11.82
CA GLU A 277 -18.63 -3.08 -12.48
C GLU A 277 -18.64 -2.79 -13.98
N ILE A 278 -17.71 -3.43 -14.70
CA ILE A 278 -17.62 -3.33 -16.16
C ILE A 278 -17.94 -4.70 -16.73
N PRO A 279 -18.71 -4.79 -17.84
CA PRO A 279 -18.93 -6.07 -18.49
C PRO A 279 -17.61 -6.80 -18.76
N SER A 280 -17.49 -8.05 -18.30
CA SER A 280 -16.23 -8.81 -18.47
C SER A 280 -15.89 -8.98 -19.95
N SER A 281 -16.90 -9.10 -20.83
CA SER A 281 -16.71 -9.14 -22.27
C SER A 281 -15.97 -7.91 -22.83
N PHE A 282 -16.18 -6.73 -22.25
CA PHE A 282 -15.45 -5.53 -22.64
C PHE A 282 -14.00 -5.60 -22.16
N VAL A 283 -13.77 -5.93 -20.88
CA VAL A 283 -12.42 -6.03 -20.30
C VAL A 283 -11.60 -7.13 -20.97
N ASP A 284 -12.19 -8.29 -21.22
CA ASP A 284 -11.55 -9.45 -21.86
C ASP A 284 -11.15 -9.15 -23.32
N ALA A 285 -11.82 -8.20 -23.96
CA ALA A 285 -11.47 -7.74 -25.30
C ALA A 285 -10.27 -6.78 -25.32
N LEU A 286 -9.79 -6.27 -24.18
CA LEU A 286 -8.69 -5.31 -24.10
C LEU A 286 -7.33 -5.95 -23.82
N VAL A 287 -6.27 -5.37 -24.36
CA VAL A 287 -4.88 -5.68 -23.98
C VAL A 287 -4.65 -5.16 -22.57
N LYS A 288 -4.36 -6.08 -21.64
CA LYS A 288 -4.34 -5.82 -20.19
C LYS A 288 -3.48 -4.61 -19.80
N ASP A 289 -2.30 -4.48 -20.41
CA ASP A 289 -1.32 -3.43 -20.06
C ASP A 289 -1.61 -2.08 -20.74
N THR A 290 -2.71 -1.98 -21.48
CA THR A 290 -3.18 -0.76 -22.15
C THR A 290 -4.44 -0.19 -21.51
N ILE A 291 -4.97 -0.86 -20.48
CA ILE A 291 -6.19 -0.44 -19.81
C ILE A 291 -5.93 0.85 -19.02
N TRP A 292 -6.82 1.82 -19.15
CA TRP A 292 -6.76 3.11 -18.47
C TRP A 292 -8.12 3.52 -17.92
N VAL A 293 -8.08 4.39 -16.90
CA VAL A 293 -9.26 5.01 -16.29
C VAL A 293 -9.03 6.51 -16.24
N ARG A 294 -9.98 7.27 -16.78
CA ARG A 294 -9.96 8.72 -16.77
C ARG A 294 -11.16 9.25 -16.00
N CYS A 295 -10.91 10.05 -14.97
CA CYS A 295 -11.94 10.88 -14.34
C CYS A 295 -11.96 12.23 -15.03
N ASP A 296 -13.15 12.66 -15.43
CA ASP A 296 -13.38 13.97 -16.00
C ASP A 296 -14.32 14.75 -15.09
N LEU A 297 -14.01 16.02 -14.85
CA LEU A 297 -14.72 16.87 -13.91
C LEU A 297 -15.04 18.21 -14.57
N VAL A 298 -16.32 18.50 -14.74
CA VAL A 298 -16.76 19.82 -15.23
C VAL A 298 -16.83 20.84 -14.09
N ARG A 299 -17.02 22.12 -14.44
CA ARG A 299 -17.01 23.22 -13.47
C ARG A 299 -18.15 23.10 -12.47
N SER A 300 -18.01 23.78 -11.33
CA SER A 300 -19.07 23.83 -10.33
C SER A 300 -20.33 24.47 -10.91
N GLY A 301 -21.47 23.79 -10.77
CA GLY A 301 -22.75 24.22 -11.33
C GLY A 301 -23.02 23.77 -12.75
N ASP A 302 -22.12 22.99 -13.38
CA ASP A 302 -22.36 22.32 -14.66
C ASP A 302 -22.64 20.82 -14.44
N GLU A 303 -23.34 20.19 -15.39
CA GLU A 303 -23.52 18.74 -15.44
C GLU A 303 -22.57 18.12 -16.47
N HIS A 304 -21.89 17.02 -16.10
CA HIS A 304 -21.02 16.32 -17.04
C HIS A 304 -21.87 15.72 -18.18
N PRO A 305 -21.47 15.82 -19.46
CA PRO A 305 -22.27 15.29 -20.59
C PRO A 305 -22.46 13.76 -20.55
N HIS A 306 -21.60 13.08 -19.80
CA HIS A 306 -21.68 11.65 -19.51
C HIS A 306 -21.58 11.45 -17.99
N PRO A 307 -22.63 11.78 -17.23
CA PRO A 307 -22.56 11.73 -15.78
C PRO A 307 -22.41 10.28 -15.33
N ILE A 308 -21.65 10.07 -14.26
CA ILE A 308 -21.47 8.73 -13.70
C ILE A 308 -22.77 8.16 -13.15
N LEU A 309 -23.67 9.01 -12.66
CA LEU A 309 -24.98 8.61 -12.17
C LEU A 309 -25.93 8.43 -13.36
N ALA A 310 -26.73 7.37 -13.33
CA ALA A 310 -27.70 7.13 -14.38
C ALA A 310 -28.77 8.27 -14.42
N PRO A 311 -29.37 8.57 -15.58
CA PRO A 311 -30.20 9.76 -15.77
C PRO A 311 -31.41 9.84 -14.82
N ASP A 312 -31.95 8.69 -14.43
CA ASP A 312 -33.00 8.53 -13.44
C ASP A 312 -32.60 9.09 -12.08
N PHE A 313 -31.33 8.99 -11.68
CA PHE A 313 -30.84 9.57 -10.43
C PHE A 313 -30.43 11.03 -10.54
N VAL A 314 -29.90 11.46 -11.70
CA VAL A 314 -29.42 12.83 -11.88
C VAL A 314 -30.54 13.86 -11.72
N SER A 315 -31.76 13.52 -12.16
CA SER A 315 -32.96 14.35 -11.95
C SER A 315 -33.35 14.53 -10.49
N HIS A 316 -32.83 13.70 -9.59
CA HIS A 316 -33.12 13.74 -8.16
C HIS A 316 -32.04 14.47 -7.35
N LEU A 317 -30.92 14.84 -7.96
CA LEU A 317 -29.85 15.59 -7.31
C LEU A 317 -30.13 17.09 -7.37
N ILE A 318 -29.80 17.82 -6.30
CA ILE A 318 -29.80 19.27 -6.40
C ILE A 318 -28.82 19.73 -7.50
N TRP A 319 -29.07 20.88 -8.11
CA TRP A 319 -28.23 21.41 -9.20
C TRP A 319 -26.75 21.54 -8.84
N GLN A 320 -26.45 21.82 -7.57
CA GLN A 320 -25.09 22.04 -7.08
C GLN A 320 -24.41 20.78 -6.53
N ASP A 321 -25.01 19.59 -6.65
CA ASP A 321 -24.41 18.35 -6.16
C ASP A 321 -23.12 18.04 -6.94
N PRO A 322 -21.95 17.92 -6.27
CA PRO A 322 -20.70 17.66 -6.96
C PRO A 322 -20.69 16.39 -7.82
N ALA A 323 -21.48 15.36 -7.47
CA ALA A 323 -21.55 14.10 -8.20
C ALA A 323 -22.08 14.27 -9.63
N ARG A 324 -22.86 15.33 -9.92
CA ARG A 324 -23.33 15.66 -11.28
C ARG A 324 -22.19 16.03 -12.23
N ARG A 325 -21.08 16.50 -11.67
CA ARG A 325 -19.93 17.00 -12.44
C ARG A 325 -18.97 15.90 -12.86
N LEU A 326 -19.12 14.70 -12.30
CA LEU A 326 -18.19 13.60 -12.45
C LEU A 326 -18.58 12.71 -13.63
N GLY A 327 -17.67 12.61 -14.60
CA GLY A 327 -17.65 11.54 -15.59
C GLY A 327 -16.48 10.61 -15.32
N ILE A 328 -16.65 9.31 -15.56
CA ILE A 328 -15.54 8.36 -15.55
C ILE A 328 -15.55 7.58 -16.86
N GLN A 329 -14.43 7.63 -17.56
CA GLN A 329 -14.21 6.89 -18.80
C GLN A 329 -13.21 5.76 -18.53
N PHE A 330 -13.50 4.60 -19.10
CA PHE A 330 -12.66 3.41 -19.03
C PHE A 330 -12.34 2.95 -20.45
N GLY A 331 -11.09 2.59 -20.72
CA GLY A 331 -10.72 2.17 -22.07
C GLY A 331 -9.39 1.43 -22.14
N GLY A 332 -8.99 1.11 -23.37
CA GLY A 332 -7.74 0.44 -23.69
C GLY A 332 -7.66 0.10 -25.18
N LEU A 333 -6.64 -0.66 -25.59
CA LEU A 333 -6.53 -1.18 -26.94
C LEU A 333 -7.22 -2.54 -27.05
N ARG A 334 -8.04 -2.75 -28.07
CA ARG A 334 -8.65 -4.06 -28.34
C ARG A 334 -7.59 -5.08 -28.77
N LYS A 335 -7.69 -6.31 -28.26
CA LYS A 335 -6.78 -7.41 -28.62
C LYS A 335 -6.78 -7.72 -30.12
N LEU A 336 -7.96 -7.68 -30.76
CA LEU A 336 -8.15 -8.12 -32.14
C LEU A 336 -7.44 -7.21 -33.16
N ASP A 337 -7.58 -5.89 -33.00
CA ASP A 337 -7.17 -4.92 -34.02
C ASP A 337 -6.31 -3.76 -33.47
N GLN A 338 -5.96 -3.81 -32.18
CA GLN A 338 -5.18 -2.79 -31.48
C GLN A 338 -5.79 -1.38 -31.54
N GLN A 339 -7.07 -1.26 -31.91
CA GLN A 339 -7.76 0.02 -31.93
C GLN A 339 -8.15 0.44 -30.51
N ALA A 340 -8.03 1.73 -30.23
CA ALA A 340 -8.47 2.28 -28.96
C ALA A 340 -10.00 2.21 -28.87
N VAL A 341 -10.50 1.67 -27.76
CA VAL A 341 -11.92 1.67 -27.43
C VAL A 341 -12.11 2.16 -26.00
N SER A 342 -13.19 2.86 -25.75
CA SER A 342 -13.55 3.33 -24.43
C SER A 342 -15.04 3.30 -24.20
N MET A 343 -15.44 3.35 -22.94
CA MET A 343 -16.82 3.49 -22.50
C MET A 343 -16.90 4.43 -21.31
N TRP A 344 -18.03 5.13 -21.20
CA TRP A 344 -18.37 5.88 -20.00
C TRP A 344 -19.02 4.96 -18.98
N ILE A 345 -18.50 4.99 -17.76
CA ILE A 345 -19.03 4.21 -16.66
C ILE A 345 -20.31 4.87 -16.17
N ARG A 346 -21.36 4.07 -16.01
CA ARG A 346 -22.60 4.49 -15.36
C ARG A 346 -22.87 3.63 -14.14
N LYS A 347 -23.41 4.25 -13.11
CA LYS A 347 -23.83 3.62 -11.87
C LYS A 347 -25.34 3.80 -11.68
N SER A 348 -25.98 2.69 -11.36
CA SER A 348 -27.39 2.55 -11.02
C SER A 348 -27.51 1.70 -9.75
N GLY A 349 -28.68 1.73 -9.10
CA GLY A 349 -28.94 0.98 -7.88
C GLY A 349 -29.08 1.89 -6.66
N ASP A 350 -28.54 1.47 -5.51
CA ASP A 350 -28.73 2.18 -4.24
C ASP A 350 -28.01 3.54 -4.20
N HIS A 351 -28.73 4.58 -4.61
CA HIS A 351 -28.27 5.95 -4.66
C HIS A 351 -27.85 6.50 -3.27
N THR A 352 -28.38 5.93 -2.18
CA THR A 352 -28.02 6.33 -0.81
C THR A 352 -26.58 6.04 -0.47
N LEU A 353 -26.00 5.00 -1.08
CA LEU A 353 -24.61 4.62 -0.92
C LEU A 353 -23.70 5.26 -1.97
N TRP A 354 -24.17 5.41 -3.21
CA TRP A 354 -23.31 5.81 -4.32
C TRP A 354 -23.08 7.32 -4.44
N ILE A 355 -24.10 8.15 -4.18
CA ILE A 355 -23.97 9.62 -4.28
C ILE A 355 -22.89 10.14 -3.32
N PRO A 356 -22.87 9.75 -2.02
CA PRO A 356 -21.82 10.19 -1.09
C PRO A 356 -20.41 9.81 -1.54
N ARG A 357 -20.24 8.60 -2.10
CA ARG A 357 -18.95 8.11 -2.59
C ARG A 357 -18.49 8.85 -3.86
N CYS A 358 -19.42 9.26 -4.71
CA CYS A 358 -19.12 10.10 -5.87
C CYS A 358 -18.70 11.51 -5.42
N ASN A 359 -19.42 12.11 -4.47
CA ASN A 359 -19.06 13.39 -3.88
C ASN A 359 -17.67 13.36 -3.23
N TYR A 360 -17.36 12.29 -2.51
CA TYR A 360 -16.01 12.06 -1.96
C TYR A 360 -14.94 12.00 -3.06
N LEU A 361 -15.21 11.31 -4.17
CA LEU A 361 -14.26 11.24 -5.28
C LEU A 361 -14.04 12.63 -5.91
N VAL A 362 -15.09 13.44 -6.06
CA VAL A 362 -14.97 14.81 -6.59
C VAL A 362 -14.11 15.69 -5.68
N ASP A 363 -14.33 15.65 -4.36
CA ASP A 363 -13.51 16.37 -3.38
C ASP A 363 -12.03 15.97 -3.50
N TRP A 364 -11.77 14.66 -3.63
CA TRP A 364 -10.44 14.12 -3.80
C TRP A 364 -9.79 14.54 -5.13
N LEU A 365 -10.56 14.58 -6.22
CA LEU A 365 -10.09 15.03 -7.54
C LEU A 365 -9.76 16.54 -7.57
N GLU A 366 -10.43 17.34 -6.75
CA GLU A 366 -10.15 18.77 -6.60
C GLU A 366 -9.02 19.08 -5.60
N GLY A 367 -8.34 18.04 -5.08
CA GLY A 367 -7.23 18.21 -4.14
C GLY A 367 -7.66 18.68 -2.75
N LEU A 368 -8.95 18.55 -2.40
CA LEU A 368 -9.41 18.83 -1.05
C LEU A 368 -8.97 17.72 -0.10
N ASN A 369 -8.74 18.05 1.17
CA ASN A 369 -8.46 17.05 2.19
C ASN A 369 -9.71 16.16 2.38
N PRO A 370 -9.67 14.87 2.01
CA PRO A 370 -10.83 13.99 2.11
C PRO A 370 -11.29 13.71 3.55
N ASN A 371 -10.39 13.98 4.52
CA ASN A 371 -10.63 13.87 5.96
C ASN A 371 -10.85 15.25 6.61
N GLY A 372 -10.93 16.33 5.83
CA GLY A 372 -11.25 17.66 6.33
C GLY A 372 -12.74 17.80 6.67
N VAL A 373 -13.06 18.65 7.65
CA VAL A 373 -14.43 18.90 8.14
C VAL A 373 -15.32 19.62 7.11
N ARG A 374 -14.78 20.04 5.96
CA ARG A 374 -15.45 20.89 4.98
C ARG A 374 -16.45 20.07 4.13
N PRO A 375 -17.76 20.38 4.15
CA PRO A 375 -18.76 19.75 3.30
C PRO A 375 -18.89 20.46 1.95
N ARG A 376 -18.92 19.66 0.88
CA ARG A 376 -19.79 19.90 -0.28
C ARG A 376 -20.72 18.71 -0.49
N ARG A 377 -21.03 17.99 0.59
CA ARG A 377 -21.67 16.68 0.52
C ARG A 377 -23.15 16.88 0.68
N TRP A 378 -23.88 16.73 -0.42
CA TRP A 378 -25.31 16.58 -0.37
C TRP A 378 -25.60 15.08 -0.23
N PHE A 379 -26.49 14.74 0.70
CA PHE A 379 -26.84 13.36 1.02
C PHE A 379 -28.32 13.13 0.73
N PRO A 380 -28.70 11.97 0.17
CA PRO A 380 -30.09 11.69 -0.14
C PRO A 380 -30.93 11.68 1.15
N GLY A 381 -32.00 12.48 1.15
CA GLY A 381 -33.02 12.54 2.19
C GLY A 381 -34.23 11.66 1.84
N SER A 382 -35.08 11.41 2.83
CA SER A 382 -36.30 10.60 2.68
C SER A 382 -37.41 11.37 1.94
N GLU A 383 -38.11 10.67 1.05
CA GLU A 383 -39.36 11.15 0.44
C GLU A 383 -40.43 11.27 1.53
N GLY A 384 -40.64 12.47 2.09
CA GLY A 384 -41.71 12.65 3.07
C GLY A 384 -41.89 14.04 3.64
N SER A 385 -40.84 14.86 3.73
CA SER A 385 -40.96 16.21 4.28
C SER A 385 -41.20 17.26 3.19
N ARG A 386 -42.39 17.20 2.59
CA ARG A 386 -43.06 18.25 1.80
C ARG A 386 -42.44 18.60 0.44
N GLY A 387 -42.93 17.92 -0.60
CA GLY A 387 -43.29 18.50 -1.90
C GLY A 387 -42.22 19.28 -2.70
N ALA A 388 -41.82 18.68 -3.82
CA ALA A 388 -41.06 19.24 -4.96
C ALA A 388 -39.53 19.13 -4.93
N GLY A 389 -39.00 18.20 -5.73
CA GLY A 389 -38.00 18.55 -6.76
C GLY A 389 -36.53 18.19 -6.55
N THR A 390 -36.04 17.93 -5.34
CA THR A 390 -34.61 17.62 -5.12
C THR A 390 -34.39 16.82 -3.84
N TYR A 391 -33.57 15.75 -3.89
CA TYR A 391 -33.47 14.72 -2.85
C TYR A 391 -32.22 14.83 -1.99
N THR A 392 -31.16 15.46 -2.46
CA THR A 392 -29.90 15.54 -1.69
C THR A 392 -29.87 16.79 -0.80
N ARG A 393 -29.78 16.62 0.52
CA ARG A 393 -29.79 17.69 1.55
C ARG A 393 -28.41 17.92 2.14
N HIS A 394 -28.18 19.09 2.72
CA HIS A 394 -26.91 19.37 3.39
C HIS A 394 -26.83 18.51 4.66
N PRO A 395 -25.64 18.07 5.11
CA PRO A 395 -25.52 17.11 6.21
C PRO A 395 -26.04 17.67 7.54
N ILE A 396 -26.09 19.00 7.67
CA ILE A 396 -26.68 19.67 8.85
C ILE A 396 -28.20 19.49 8.94
N ASP A 397 -28.89 19.35 7.81
CA ASP A 397 -30.35 19.26 7.78
C ASP A 397 -30.81 17.95 8.43
N PHE A 398 -30.02 16.88 8.31
CA PHE A 398 -30.25 15.60 8.99
C PHE A 398 -30.04 15.70 10.51
N PHE A 399 -29.03 16.46 10.96
CA PHE A 399 -28.81 16.69 12.39
C PHE A 399 -29.92 17.52 13.04
N MET A 400 -30.50 18.47 12.30
CA MET A 400 -31.60 19.30 12.76
C MET A 400 -32.93 18.54 12.82
N ASP A 401 -33.11 17.56 11.93
CA ASP A 401 -34.33 16.74 11.86
C ASP A 401 -34.27 15.49 12.77
N GLY A 402 -33.14 15.25 13.47
CA GLY A 402 -32.96 14.11 14.37
C GLY A 402 -32.69 12.77 13.66
N ASP A 403 -32.51 12.78 12.35
CA ASP A 403 -32.30 11.59 11.52
C ASP A 403 -30.81 11.22 11.48
N THR A 404 -30.33 10.59 12.56
CA THR A 404 -28.90 10.36 12.74
C THR A 404 -28.41 9.03 12.16
N ASP A 405 -29.27 8.05 11.94
CA ASP A 405 -28.88 6.68 11.56
C ASP A 405 -28.23 6.62 10.17
N LEU A 406 -28.61 7.53 9.28
CA LEU A 406 -28.04 7.66 7.94
C LEU A 406 -26.57 8.15 7.97
N PHE A 407 -26.18 8.92 8.98
CA PHE A 407 -24.82 9.50 9.05
C PHE A 407 -23.73 8.44 9.26
N ASP A 408 -24.05 7.37 10.00
CA ASP A 408 -23.11 6.26 10.25
C ASP A 408 -23.05 5.31 9.05
N ALA A 409 -24.15 5.14 8.30
CA ALA A 409 -24.19 4.33 7.09
C ALA A 409 -23.35 4.92 5.94
N TRP A 410 -23.06 6.23 5.97
CA TRP A 410 -22.31 6.93 4.93
C TRP A 410 -20.78 6.86 5.08
N ASP A 411 -20.26 6.24 6.15
CA ASP A 411 -18.81 6.06 6.39
C ASP A 411 -18.01 7.38 6.28
N ILE A 412 -18.56 8.46 6.86
CA ILE A 412 -17.95 9.80 6.80
C ILE A 412 -16.73 9.83 7.74
N PRO A 413 -15.52 10.22 7.26
CA PRO A 413 -14.30 10.22 8.05
C PRO A 413 -14.20 11.39 9.06
N VAL A 414 -15.33 11.94 9.48
CA VAL A 414 -15.43 13.09 10.38
C VAL A 414 -16.46 12.73 11.46
N SER A 415 -16.11 12.94 12.72
CA SER A 415 -17.06 12.67 13.80
C SER A 415 -18.26 13.63 13.70
N ARG A 416 -19.45 13.13 14.08
CA ARG A 416 -20.68 13.94 14.10
C ARG A 416 -20.50 15.23 14.92
N LEU A 417 -19.74 15.13 16.02
CA LEU A 417 -19.47 16.24 16.92
C LEU A 417 -18.60 17.31 16.25
N ASP A 418 -17.48 16.92 15.63
CA ASP A 418 -16.58 17.85 14.96
C ASP A 418 -17.27 18.60 13.82
N TYR A 419 -18.13 17.88 13.07
CA TYR A 419 -18.91 18.47 11.98
C TYR A 419 -19.95 19.48 12.48
N LYS A 420 -20.68 19.14 13.55
CA LYS A 420 -21.66 20.05 14.18
C LYS A 420 -20.99 21.29 14.74
N THR A 421 -19.89 21.13 15.47
CA THR A 421 -19.09 22.23 16.05
C THR A 421 -18.64 23.18 14.94
N TRP A 422 -18.01 22.66 13.88
CA TRP A 422 -17.58 23.48 12.76
C TRP A 422 -18.73 24.24 12.07
N TYR A 423 -19.91 23.65 11.92
CA TYR A 423 -21.05 24.33 11.31
C TYR A 423 -21.56 25.49 12.15
N LEU A 424 -21.68 25.30 13.47
CA LEU A 424 -22.15 26.31 14.41
C LEU A 424 -21.15 27.46 14.60
N GLU A 425 -19.86 27.22 14.36
CA GLU A 425 -18.78 28.20 14.49
C GLU A 425 -18.52 29.03 13.21
N ARG A 426 -19.32 28.84 12.16
CA ARG A 426 -19.22 29.65 10.94
C ARG A 426 -19.74 31.08 11.21
N PRO A 427 -19.06 32.13 10.71
CA PRO A 427 -19.56 33.50 10.76
C PRO A 427 -20.78 33.72 9.86
#